data_AF-A0A1U7CVD4-F1
#
_entry.id   AF-A0A1U7CVD4-F1
#
_cell.length_a   1.000
_cell.length_b   1.000
_cell.length_c   1.000
_cell.angle_alpha   90.00
_cell.angle_beta   90.00
_cell.angle_gamma   90.00
#
_symmetry.space_group_name_H-M   'P 1'
#
loop_
_entity.id
_entity.type
_entity.pdbx_description
1 polymer ?
#
loop_
_entity_poly.entity_id
_entity_poly.type
_entity_poly.pdbx_seq_one_letter_code
_entity_poly.pdbx_strand_id
1 'polypeptide(L)'
;MNGLVLILGISSGCGLGPRNFRKIQHPAPLVRARALSLGDQRSSSQVVPALVARLNDADPVVRLAAHEELKKRTGQDFGYVPWAEEPERQAAVARWKDWLGGRPPAGTPSPQKPGKTLPATATQYRQTIRG
;
A
#
# COMPACT_ATOMS: atom_id res chain seq x y z
N MET A 1 33.97 27.80 -42.36
CA MET A 1 34.23 26.39 -41.97
C MET A 1 33.55 26.17 -40.64
N ASN A 2 32.37 25.54 -40.64
CA ASN A 2 31.60 25.23 -39.43
C ASN A 2 32.06 23.87 -38.87
N GLY A 3 32.31 23.78 -37.57
CA GLY A 3 32.51 22.50 -36.86
C GLY A 3 32.26 22.70 -35.38
N LEU A 4 31.00 22.57 -34.94
CA LEU A 4 30.42 21.38 -34.30
C LEU A 4 30.96 21.15 -32.88
N VAL A 5 30.29 21.76 -31.90
CA VAL A 5 30.46 21.50 -30.47
C VAL A 5 29.66 20.25 -30.09
N LEU A 6 30.35 19.22 -29.62
CA LEU A 6 29.74 17.98 -29.11
C LEU A 6 29.55 18.11 -27.60
N ILE A 7 28.31 18.38 -27.17
CA ILE A 7 27.89 18.33 -25.76
C ILE A 7 27.15 17.00 -25.53
N LEU A 8 27.85 16.02 -24.97
CA LEU A 8 27.26 14.84 -24.30
C LEU A 8 27.32 15.18 -22.81
N GLY A 9 26.25 15.50 -22.08
CA GLY A 9 25.00 14.75 -21.95
C GLY A 9 24.89 14.36 -20.47
N ILE A 10 24.49 15.30 -19.60
CA ILE A 10 24.38 15.07 -18.15
C ILE A 10 23.17 14.16 -17.91
N SER A 11 23.42 12.87 -17.76
CA SER A 11 22.42 11.88 -17.35
C SER A 11 21.98 12.15 -15.91
N SER A 12 20.97 13.01 -15.75
CA SER A 12 20.23 13.21 -14.50
C SER A 12 19.36 11.98 -14.21
N GLY A 13 20.01 10.85 -13.93
CA GLY A 13 19.40 9.55 -13.74
C GLY A 13 19.46 9.09 -12.29
N CYS A 14 18.92 9.85 -11.33
CA CYS A 14 18.66 9.35 -9.97
C CYS A 14 17.50 10.14 -9.33
N GLY A 15 16.28 9.63 -9.46
CA GLY A 15 15.10 10.23 -8.82
C GLY A 15 13.75 9.65 -9.24
N LEU A 16 13.66 8.37 -9.60
CA LEU A 16 12.42 7.73 -10.08
C LEU A 16 11.43 7.33 -8.95
N GLY A 17 11.50 8.02 -7.81
CA GLY A 17 10.55 7.87 -6.71
C GLY A 17 9.72 9.14 -6.55
N PRO A 18 8.45 9.06 -6.11
CA PRO A 18 7.76 10.25 -5.65
C PRO A 18 8.63 10.92 -4.57
N ARG A 19 8.72 12.25 -4.61
CA ARG A 19 9.49 13.04 -3.62
C ARG A 19 8.61 13.66 -2.54
N ASN A 20 7.29 13.46 -2.64
CA ASN A 20 6.34 14.01 -1.68
C ASN A 20 5.05 13.19 -1.65
N PHE A 21 4.34 13.31 -0.53
CA PHE A 21 3.05 12.68 -0.28
C PHE A 21 1.93 13.15 -1.23
N ARG A 22 2.06 14.26 -1.97
CA ARG A 22 1.01 14.66 -2.94
C ARG A 22 0.90 13.72 -4.14
N LYS A 23 1.83 12.77 -4.30
CA LYS A 23 1.78 11.75 -5.36
C LYS A 23 0.86 10.57 -5.03
N ILE A 24 0.13 10.59 -3.92
CA ILE A 24 -0.88 9.58 -3.60
C ILE A 24 -2.10 9.58 -4.56
N GLN A 25 -2.24 10.60 -5.42
CA GLN A 25 -3.24 10.65 -6.50
C GLN A 25 -2.66 10.27 -7.88
N HIS A 26 -1.42 9.81 -7.97
CA HIS A 26 -0.77 9.50 -9.24
C HIS A 26 -1.48 8.32 -9.98
N PRO A 27 -1.57 8.33 -11.33
CA PRO A 27 -2.22 7.24 -12.07
C PRO A 27 -1.54 5.87 -11.87
N ALA A 28 -0.21 5.84 -11.84
CA ALA A 28 0.54 4.61 -11.58
C ALA A 28 0.44 4.17 -10.10
N PRO A 29 0.02 2.92 -9.80
CA PRO A 29 -0.20 2.44 -8.44
C PRO A 29 1.08 2.39 -7.60
N LEU A 30 2.20 1.95 -8.19
CA LEU A 30 3.50 1.93 -7.49
C LEU A 30 3.94 3.32 -7.01
N VAL A 31 3.62 4.37 -7.77
CA VAL A 31 3.92 5.75 -7.37
C VAL A 31 3.01 6.17 -6.21
N ARG A 32 1.73 5.80 -6.22
CA ARG A 32 0.82 6.06 -5.08
C ARG A 32 1.32 5.36 -3.83
N ALA A 33 1.61 4.06 -3.91
CA ALA A 33 2.07 3.25 -2.79
C ALA A 33 3.33 3.84 -2.15
N ARG A 34 4.36 4.16 -2.95
CA ARG A 34 5.59 4.82 -2.45
C ARG A 34 5.30 6.16 -1.80
N ALA A 35 4.38 6.95 -2.35
CA ALA A 35 4.06 8.28 -1.81
C ALA A 35 3.44 8.24 -0.41
N LEU A 36 2.81 7.13 0.00
CA LEU A 36 2.17 7.01 1.33
C LEU A 36 3.19 7.07 2.47
N SER A 37 4.37 6.48 2.27
CA SER A 37 5.49 6.52 3.23
C SER A 37 6.14 7.91 3.40
N LEU A 38 5.85 8.85 2.48
CA LEU A 38 6.47 10.19 2.47
C LEU A 38 5.69 11.22 3.29
N GLY A 39 4.69 10.79 4.06
CA GLY A 39 3.93 11.63 4.97
C GLY A 39 4.66 11.95 6.28
N ASP A 40 5.89 11.44 6.50
CA ASP A 40 6.57 11.46 7.81
C ASP A 40 6.79 12.89 8.35
N GLN A 41 6.94 13.87 7.47
CA GLN A 41 7.11 15.29 7.86
C GLN A 41 5.78 16.04 8.08
N ARG A 42 4.63 15.35 8.02
CA ARG A 42 3.29 15.94 8.21
C ARG A 42 2.63 15.38 9.45
N SER A 43 1.76 16.18 10.06
CA SER A 43 1.03 15.75 11.26
C SER A 43 0.09 14.59 10.94
N SER A 44 -0.13 13.72 11.93
CA SER A 44 -1.07 12.60 11.81
C SER A 44 -2.48 13.06 11.44
N SER A 45 -2.92 14.22 11.93
CA SER A 45 -4.22 14.81 11.58
C SER A 45 -4.39 15.10 10.09
N GLN A 46 -3.30 15.38 9.36
CA GLN A 46 -3.34 15.61 7.92
C GLN A 46 -3.20 14.31 7.12
N VAL A 47 -2.41 13.36 7.61
CA VAL A 47 -2.02 12.16 6.85
C VAL A 47 -3.00 11.01 7.05
N VAL A 48 -3.44 10.75 8.28
CA VAL A 48 -4.28 9.61 8.63
C VAL A 48 -5.58 9.57 7.83
N PRO A 49 -6.36 10.65 7.67
CA PRO A 49 -7.57 10.62 6.84
C PRO A 49 -7.30 10.21 5.39
N ALA A 50 -6.18 10.68 4.81
CA ALA A 50 -5.79 10.34 3.46
C ALA A 50 -5.37 8.86 3.32
N LEU A 51 -4.70 8.30 4.33
CA LEU A 51 -4.34 6.88 4.37
C LEU A 51 -5.59 5.99 4.49
N VAL A 52 -6.54 6.35 5.38
CA VAL A 52 -7.83 5.62 5.50
C VAL A 52 -8.56 5.60 4.17
N ALA A 53 -8.55 6.70 3.40
CA ALA A 53 -9.14 6.71 2.06
C ALA A 53 -8.42 5.79 1.06
N ARG A 54 -7.13 5.49 1.25
CA ARG A 54 -6.35 4.57 0.38
C ARG A 54 -6.55 3.10 0.71
N LEU A 55 -7.21 2.76 1.82
CA LEU A 55 -7.69 1.39 2.07
C LEU A 55 -8.74 0.93 1.04
N ASN A 56 -9.32 1.85 0.28
CA ASN A 56 -10.24 1.56 -0.82
C ASN A 56 -9.60 1.72 -2.22
N ASP A 57 -8.28 1.79 -2.31
CA ASP A 57 -7.62 1.87 -3.62
C ASP A 57 -7.86 0.59 -4.44
N ALA A 58 -8.07 0.73 -5.75
CA ALA A 58 -8.30 -0.41 -6.64
C ALA A 58 -7.12 -1.40 -6.63
N ASP A 59 -5.89 -0.90 -6.42
CA ASP A 59 -4.68 -1.70 -6.42
C ASP A 59 -4.35 -2.25 -5.02
N PRO A 60 -4.19 -3.58 -4.85
CA PRO A 60 -3.89 -4.20 -3.55
C PRO A 60 -2.56 -3.74 -2.94
N VAL A 61 -1.57 -3.35 -3.75
CA VAL A 61 -0.27 -2.86 -3.26
C VAL A 61 -0.45 -1.49 -2.60
N VAL A 62 -1.32 -0.65 -3.15
CA VAL A 62 -1.63 0.65 -2.54
C VAL A 62 -2.40 0.47 -1.23
N ARG A 63 -3.34 -0.47 -1.19
CA ARG A 63 -4.08 -0.84 0.03
C ARG A 63 -3.15 -1.33 1.14
N LEU A 64 -2.20 -2.22 0.80
CA LEU A 64 -1.19 -2.71 1.73
C LEU A 64 -0.33 -1.57 2.27
N ALA A 65 0.22 -0.74 1.39
CA ALA A 65 1.05 0.39 1.79
C ALA A 65 0.30 1.38 2.70
N ALA A 66 -0.99 1.62 2.45
CA ALA A 66 -1.82 2.46 3.31
C ALA A 66 -2.04 1.85 4.70
N HIS A 67 -2.32 0.54 4.77
CA HIS A 67 -2.52 -0.17 6.02
C HIS A 67 -1.26 -0.19 6.90
N GLU A 68 -0.11 -0.51 6.31
CA GLU A 68 1.16 -0.54 7.04
C GLU A 68 1.55 0.86 7.55
N GLU A 69 1.34 1.90 6.75
CA GLU A 69 1.60 3.27 7.16
C GLU A 69 0.65 3.74 8.27
N LEU A 70 -0.62 3.30 8.24
CA LEU A 70 -1.56 3.56 9.33
C LEU A 70 -1.08 2.92 10.63
N LYS A 71 -0.68 1.65 10.61
CA LYS A 71 -0.14 0.95 11.79
C LYS A 71 1.08 1.64 12.35
N LYS A 72 2.04 1.97 11.49
CA LYS A 72 3.27 2.68 11.86
C LYS A 72 2.96 4.00 12.59
N ARG A 73 1.96 4.76 12.12
CA ARG A 73 1.63 6.10 12.67
C ARG A 73 0.73 6.07 13.90
N THR A 74 -0.22 5.14 13.97
CA THR A 74 -1.28 5.17 14.99
C THR A 74 -1.14 4.07 16.03
N GLY A 75 -0.36 3.03 15.75
CA GLY A 75 -0.31 1.80 16.54
C GLY A 75 -1.59 0.96 16.46
N GLN A 76 -2.54 1.31 15.59
CA GLN A 76 -3.81 0.61 15.42
C GLN A 76 -3.80 -0.24 14.14
N ASP A 77 -4.52 -1.36 14.16
CA ASP A 77 -4.58 -2.30 13.02
C ASP A 77 -6.02 -2.53 12.51
N PHE A 78 -6.97 -2.67 13.42
CA PHE A 78 -8.39 -2.96 13.16
C PHE A 78 -8.65 -4.13 12.20
N GLY A 79 -7.70 -5.05 12.01
CA GLY A 79 -7.90 -6.30 11.26
C GLY A 79 -8.17 -6.09 9.77
N TYR A 80 -7.53 -5.11 9.15
CA TYR A 80 -7.65 -4.87 7.71
C TYR A 80 -6.74 -5.83 6.91
N VAL A 81 -7.31 -6.52 5.93
CA VAL A 81 -6.57 -7.44 5.04
C VAL A 81 -6.58 -6.89 3.61
N PRO A 82 -5.44 -6.46 3.04
CA PRO A 82 -5.41 -5.77 1.75
C PRO A 82 -5.97 -6.58 0.57
N TRP A 83 -5.90 -7.90 0.62
CA TRP A 83 -6.36 -8.82 -0.44
C TRP A 83 -7.67 -9.54 -0.12
N ALA A 84 -8.29 -9.28 1.03
CA ALA A 84 -9.60 -9.86 1.35
C ALA A 84 -10.67 -9.40 0.37
N GLU A 85 -11.80 -10.11 0.30
CA GLU A 85 -12.93 -9.71 -0.55
C GLU A 85 -13.51 -8.34 -0.13
N GLU A 86 -14.14 -7.65 -1.07
CA GLU A 86 -14.63 -6.27 -0.86
C GLU A 86 -15.49 -6.10 0.40
N PRO A 87 -16.47 -6.97 0.73
CA PRO A 87 -17.26 -6.83 1.94
C PRO A 87 -16.43 -6.90 3.23
N GLU A 88 -15.42 -7.78 3.27
CA GLU A 88 -14.53 -7.93 4.42
C GLU A 88 -13.61 -6.72 4.57
N ARG A 89 -13.08 -6.20 3.45
CA ARG A 89 -12.31 -4.94 3.44
C ARG A 89 -13.15 -3.78 3.95
N GLN A 90 -14.38 -3.62 3.46
CA GLN A 90 -15.26 -2.51 3.87
C GLN A 90 -15.61 -2.57 5.36
N ALA A 91 -15.77 -3.75 5.95
CA ALA A 91 -15.99 -3.89 7.39
C ALA A 91 -14.79 -3.35 8.20
N ALA A 92 -13.56 -3.63 7.78
CA ALA A 92 -12.37 -3.07 8.41
C ALA A 92 -12.21 -1.56 8.16
N VAL A 93 -12.55 -1.08 6.96
CA VAL A 93 -12.56 0.36 6.64
C VAL A 93 -13.57 1.12 7.48
N ALA A 94 -14.73 0.53 7.79
CA ALA A 94 -15.72 1.13 8.69
C ALA A 94 -15.13 1.34 10.10
N ARG A 95 -14.42 0.35 10.65
CA ARG A 95 -13.72 0.48 11.94
C ARG A 95 -12.70 1.61 11.94
N TRP A 96 -11.90 1.73 10.87
CA TRP A 96 -10.97 2.84 10.69
C TRP A 96 -11.68 4.20 10.69
N LYS A 97 -12.83 4.31 10.00
CA LYS A 97 -13.63 5.54 9.95
C LYS A 97 -14.27 5.88 11.29
N ASP A 98 -14.78 4.88 12.02
CA ASP A 98 -15.34 5.08 13.36
C ASP A 98 -14.30 5.62 14.31
N TRP A 99 -13.13 4.99 14.36
CA TRP A 99 -12.02 5.44 15.20
C TRP A 99 -11.57 6.86 14.84
N LEU A 100 -11.44 7.17 13.54
CA LEU A 100 -11.09 8.52 13.08
C LEU A 100 -12.13 9.57 13.48
N GLY A 101 -13.40 9.19 13.57
CA GLY A 101 -14.51 10.02 14.05
C GLY A 101 -14.66 10.07 15.56
N GLY A 102 -13.75 9.46 16.33
CA GLY A 102 -13.80 9.41 17.80
C GLY A 102 -14.80 8.39 18.37
N ARG A 103 -15.36 7.51 17.53
CA ARG A 103 -16.22 6.41 17.97
C ARG A 103 -15.40 5.15 18.21
N PRO A 104 -15.77 4.31 19.19
CA PRO A 104 -15.17 2.98 19.31
C PRO A 104 -15.34 2.20 18.00
N PRO A 105 -14.29 1.57 17.46
CA PRO A 105 -14.40 0.75 16.27
C PRO A 105 -15.32 -0.45 16.55
N ALA A 106 -16.43 -0.54 15.82
CA ALA A 106 -17.43 -1.56 16.06
C ALA A 106 -17.06 -2.93 15.44
N GLY A 107 -17.35 -4.00 16.20
CA GLY A 107 -17.20 -5.39 15.76
C GLY A 107 -15.81 -5.99 16.01
N THR A 108 -15.77 -7.30 16.22
CA THR A 108 -14.51 -8.04 16.38
C THR A 108 -13.83 -8.23 15.02
N PRO A 109 -12.50 -8.03 14.91
CA PRO A 109 -11.72 -8.51 13.78
C PRO A 109 -12.05 -9.99 13.57
N SER A 110 -12.54 -10.35 12.39
CA SER A 110 -12.82 -11.75 12.10
C SER A 110 -11.48 -12.50 12.13
N PRO A 111 -11.38 -13.68 12.77
CA PRO A 111 -10.22 -14.54 12.62
C PRO A 111 -10.07 -14.82 11.14
N GLN A 112 -9.00 -14.29 10.55
CA GLN A 112 -8.72 -14.42 9.13
C GLN A 112 -8.73 -15.91 8.81
N LYS A 113 -9.68 -16.36 7.99
CA LYS A 113 -9.58 -17.71 7.40
C LYS A 113 -8.22 -17.72 6.70
N PRO A 114 -7.29 -18.63 7.04
CA PRO A 114 -6.03 -18.75 6.33
C PRO A 114 -6.38 -18.86 4.84
N GLY A 115 -6.06 -17.81 4.09
CA GLY A 115 -6.45 -17.69 2.70
C GLY A 115 -5.96 -18.92 1.97
N LYS A 116 -6.87 -19.61 1.26
CA LYS A 116 -6.63 -20.76 0.37
C LYS A 116 -5.22 -21.33 0.52
N THR A 117 -5.09 -22.35 1.36
CA THR A 117 -3.93 -23.27 1.39
C THR A 117 -3.36 -23.37 -0.01
N LEU A 118 -2.09 -22.94 -0.20
CA LEU A 118 -1.36 -23.26 -1.42
C LEU A 118 -1.63 -24.74 -1.70
N PRO A 119 -2.12 -25.12 -2.90
CA PRO A 119 -2.26 -26.54 -3.19
C PRO A 119 -0.92 -27.20 -2.87
N ALA A 120 -0.97 -28.34 -2.19
CA ALA A 120 0.18 -29.13 -1.76
C ALA A 120 1.00 -29.72 -2.94
N THR A 121 1.01 -29.05 -4.09
CA THR A 121 1.72 -29.41 -5.32
C THR A 121 3.20 -29.05 -5.30
N ALA A 122 3.70 -28.35 -4.26
CA ALA A 122 5.14 -28.11 -4.10
C ALA A 122 5.94 -29.42 -3.95
N THR A 123 5.33 -30.50 -3.45
CA THR A 123 5.96 -31.82 -3.37
C THR A 123 6.04 -32.51 -4.75
N GLN A 124 5.10 -32.22 -5.64
CA GLN A 124 4.98 -32.90 -6.95
C GLN A 124 6.02 -32.41 -7.96
N TYR A 125 6.42 -31.13 -7.88
CA TYR A 125 7.46 -30.56 -8.75
C TYR A 125 8.87 -31.15 -8.50
N ARG A 126 9.16 -31.61 -7.27
CA ARG A 126 10.47 -32.20 -6.93
C ARG A 126 10.68 -33.59 -7.55
N GLN A 127 9.59 -34.31 -7.86
CA GLN A 127 9.66 -35.69 -8.34
C GLN A 127 9.87 -35.81 -9.86
N THR A 128 9.56 -34.77 -10.63
CA THR A 128 9.68 -34.80 -12.10
C THR A 128 11.05 -34.36 -12.62
N ILE A 129 11.95 -33.88 -11.75
CA ILE A 129 13.33 -33.46 -12.13
C ILE A 129 14.36 -34.57 -11.89
N ARG A 130 13.94 -35.69 -11.29
CA ARG A 130 14.73 -36.94 -11.22
C ARG A 130 14.04 -38.03 -12.04
N GLY A 131 14.13 -37.92 -13.35
CA GLY A 131 13.74 -38.94 -14.32
C GLY A 131 14.69 -38.89 -15.50
#